data_AF-A0A6J3I3Z4-F1
#
_entry.id   AF-A0A6J3I3Z4-F1
#
_cell.length_a   1.000
_cell.length_b   1.000
_cell.length_c   1.000
_cell.angle_alpha   90.00
_cell.angle_beta   90.00
_cell.angle_gamma   90.00
#
_symmetry.space_group_name_H-M   'P 1'
#
loop_
_entity.id
_entity.type
_entity.pdbx_description
1 polymer ?
#
loop_
_entity_poly.entity_id
_entity_poly.type
_entity_poly.pdbx_seq_one_letter_code
_entity_poly.pdbx_strand_id
1 'polypeptide(L)'
;MATCWQALWAYRSYLIVFLLPILLLPLPILIPSKEAYCAYTIILMALLWCTEALPLAVTALFPIVLFPMMGIVDASEVAIEYLKDTNILFVGGLLVAIAVEHWNLHKRIALRVLLIVGVRPALLILGFMLVTAFLSMWISNTATSAMMVPIAHAVLNQLHSIQDNGDVEEGSNNPTFELQEPSPQKEVTKLENGQSLPVTSAPPEGRTHHSQEHLRISQCLSLCVCYSASIGGIATLTGTTPNLVLQGQVNSLFPENGNVVNFASWFSFAFPTMIILLLLAWLWLQILFLGFNFRKNFGFGENTKERQQAAYGVIQTEHRLLGPMTFAEKAVSILFVILVLLWFTREPGFFLGWGNVAFPNAKGESMLSDGTVAIFISIIMFIMPSKFPGLTQDPENPGKLKAPPALLDWKTVNQRMPWNIMLLLGGGYALAKGSERSGLSEWLGNKLTPLKSVPSPAIAFILCLIVATFTECTSNVATTTIFLPILASMAQAICLHPLYVMLPCTLAASLAFMLPVATPPNAIVFSFGGLRVLDMESISELWVPPSSWTWAMLGLNNFCSVSVPLLRSTRLEAT
;
A
#
# COMPACT_ATOMS: atom_id res chain seq x y z
N MET A 1 27.00 -14.57 -32.05
CA MET A 1 25.54 -14.49 -31.80
C MET A 1 25.20 -14.40 -30.31
N ALA A 2 25.79 -15.21 -29.42
CA ALA A 2 25.57 -15.13 -27.96
C ALA A 2 25.89 -13.74 -27.34
N THR A 3 26.97 -13.09 -27.78
CA THR A 3 27.36 -11.75 -27.35
C THR A 3 26.40 -10.66 -27.82
N CYS A 4 25.80 -10.82 -29.01
CA CYS A 4 24.81 -9.88 -29.52
C CYS A 4 23.48 -10.01 -28.75
N TRP A 5 23.07 -11.23 -28.43
CA TRP A 5 21.89 -11.49 -27.59
C TRP A 5 22.07 -10.97 -26.15
N GLN A 6 23.25 -11.17 -25.56
CA GLN A 6 23.60 -10.62 -24.25
C GLN A 6 23.63 -9.09 -24.26
N ALA A 7 24.17 -8.46 -25.31
CA ALA A 7 24.11 -7.01 -25.47
C ALA A 7 22.67 -6.51 -25.63
N LEU A 8 21.86 -7.16 -26.47
CA LEU A 8 20.43 -6.82 -26.65
C LEU A 8 19.66 -6.92 -25.33
N TRP A 9 19.95 -7.94 -24.52
CA TRP A 9 19.31 -8.12 -23.22
C TRP A 9 19.80 -7.11 -22.19
N ALA A 10 21.08 -6.71 -22.25
CA ALA A 10 21.64 -5.65 -21.41
C ALA A 10 21.06 -4.26 -21.75
N TYR A 11 20.84 -3.97 -23.04
CA TYR A 11 20.25 -2.71 -23.51
C TYR A 11 18.73 -2.76 -23.66
N ARG A 12 18.06 -3.80 -23.17
CA ARG A 12 16.63 -4.06 -23.39
C ARG A 12 15.74 -2.87 -23.03
N SER A 13 16.02 -2.18 -21.91
CA SER A 13 15.21 -1.05 -21.47
C SER A 13 15.32 0.12 -22.45
N TYR A 14 16.54 0.45 -22.89
CA TYR A 14 16.76 1.48 -23.92
C TYR A 14 16.09 1.10 -25.24
N LEU A 15 16.25 -0.16 -25.66
CA LEU A 15 15.61 -0.66 -26.88
C LEU A 15 14.09 -0.57 -26.80
N ILE A 16 13.47 -0.96 -25.69
CA ILE A 16 12.03 -0.82 -25.47
C ILE A 16 11.62 0.65 -25.56
N VAL A 17 12.33 1.56 -24.90
CA VAL A 17 12.00 2.99 -24.88
C VAL A 17 12.04 3.63 -26.27
N PHE A 18 13.01 3.25 -27.12
CA PHE A 18 13.12 3.80 -28.47
C PHE A 18 12.25 3.07 -29.50
N LEU A 19 12.19 1.74 -29.45
CA LEU A 19 11.47 0.94 -30.45
C LEU A 19 9.96 0.98 -30.23
N LEU A 20 9.49 1.02 -28.98
CA LEU A 20 8.06 0.92 -28.67
C LEU A 20 7.24 2.11 -29.22
N PRO A 21 7.65 3.39 -29.06
CA PRO A 21 6.96 4.50 -29.70
C PRO A 21 6.95 4.41 -31.22
N ILE A 22 8.04 3.93 -31.83
CA ILE A 22 8.19 3.77 -33.29
C ILE A 22 7.28 2.65 -33.80
N LEU A 23 7.21 1.53 -33.08
CA LEU A 23 6.39 0.38 -33.42
C LEU A 23 4.90 0.71 -33.36
N LEU A 24 4.49 1.56 -32.41
CA LEU A 24 3.10 2.00 -32.24
C LEU A 24 2.73 3.17 -33.16
N LEU A 25 3.70 3.85 -33.77
CA LEU A 25 3.54 5.05 -34.61
C LEU A 25 2.64 4.84 -35.87
N PRO A 26 2.53 3.64 -36.46
CA PRO A 26 1.55 3.40 -37.53
C PRO A 26 0.10 3.66 -37.10
N LEU A 27 -0.25 3.46 -35.82
CA LEU A 27 -1.62 3.65 -35.32
C LEU A 27 -2.12 5.10 -35.49
N PRO A 28 -1.42 6.14 -34.99
CA PRO A 28 -1.81 7.52 -35.23
C PRO A 28 -1.66 7.97 -36.70
N ILE A 29 -0.71 7.41 -37.46
CA ILE A 29 -0.52 7.81 -38.87
C ILE A 29 -1.63 7.27 -39.78
N LEU A 30 -2.03 6.00 -39.59
CA LEU A 30 -3.01 5.33 -40.44
C LEU A 30 -4.45 5.78 -40.13
N ILE A 31 -4.73 6.10 -38.86
CA ILE A 31 -6.05 6.53 -38.38
C ILE A 31 -5.88 7.89 -37.71
N PRO A 32 -5.95 9.01 -38.46
CA PRO A 32 -5.74 10.35 -37.92
C PRO A 32 -7.01 10.83 -37.19
N SER A 33 -7.35 10.16 -36.09
CA SER A 33 -8.50 10.48 -35.24
C SER A 33 -8.04 10.74 -33.80
N LYS A 34 -8.81 11.55 -33.06
CA LYS A 34 -8.46 11.88 -31.67
C LYS A 34 -8.47 10.64 -30.77
N GLU A 35 -9.36 9.69 -31.05
CA GLU A 35 -9.47 8.41 -30.38
C GLU A 35 -8.18 7.59 -30.56
N ALA A 36 -7.65 7.53 -31.79
CA ALA A 36 -6.41 6.80 -32.09
C ALA A 36 -5.19 7.45 -31.42
N TYR A 37 -5.12 8.78 -31.39
CA TYR A 37 -4.05 9.51 -30.69
C TYR A 37 -4.06 9.27 -29.18
N CYS A 38 -5.25 9.25 -28.58
CA CYS A 38 -5.40 8.93 -27.17
C CYS A 38 -5.04 7.46 -26.90
N ALA A 39 -5.54 6.53 -27.73
CA ALA A 39 -5.24 5.10 -27.62
C ALA A 39 -3.73 4.83 -27.77
N TYR A 40 -3.05 5.51 -28.69
CA TYR A 40 -1.59 5.45 -28.83
C TYR A 40 -0.89 5.79 -27.50
N THR A 41 -1.29 6.91 -26.88
CA THR A 41 -0.69 7.36 -25.61
C THR A 41 -0.96 6.37 -24.48
N ILE A 42 -2.19 5.85 -24.36
CA ILE A 42 -2.57 4.87 -23.33
C ILE A 42 -1.80 3.56 -23.51
N ILE A 43 -1.75 3.01 -24.74
CA ILE A 43 -1.05 1.75 -25.01
C ILE A 43 0.45 1.90 -24.77
N LEU A 44 1.04 3.02 -25.20
CA LEU A 44 2.44 3.32 -24.97
C LEU A 44 2.75 3.38 -23.48
N MET A 45 1.96 4.13 -22.71
CA MET A 45 2.13 4.23 -21.26
C MET A 45 1.89 2.89 -20.55
N ALA A 46 0.85 2.14 -20.93
CA ALA A 46 0.56 0.83 -20.36
C ALA A 46 1.74 -0.14 -20.56
N LEU A 47 2.29 -0.22 -21.77
CA LEU A 47 3.43 -1.08 -22.06
C LEU A 47 4.72 -0.61 -21.36
N LEU A 48 4.95 0.70 -21.25
CA LEU A 48 6.08 1.26 -20.49
C LEU A 48 5.95 1.02 -18.98
N TRP A 49 4.73 1.08 -18.43
CA TRP A 49 4.48 0.75 -17.03
C TRP A 49 4.59 -0.75 -16.76
N CYS A 50 4.16 -1.62 -17.67
CA CYS A 50 4.31 -3.08 -17.54
C CYS A 50 5.77 -3.53 -17.63
N THR A 51 6.54 -2.91 -18.52
CA THR A 51 7.95 -3.28 -18.73
C THR A 51 8.91 -2.58 -17.78
N GLU A 52 8.43 -1.56 -17.04
CA GLU A 52 9.23 -0.66 -16.20
C GLU A 52 10.51 -0.16 -16.91
N ALA A 53 10.45 0.01 -18.24
CA ALA A 53 11.59 0.42 -19.05
C ALA A 53 12.01 1.86 -18.75
N LEU A 54 11.08 2.68 -18.26
CA LEU A 54 11.29 3.99 -17.67
C LEU A 54 10.74 4.02 -16.24
N PRO A 55 11.27 4.90 -15.36
CA PRO A 55 10.66 5.14 -14.07
C PRO A 55 9.17 5.51 -14.22
N LEU A 56 8.31 4.91 -13.39
CA LEU A 56 6.84 5.07 -13.50
C LEU A 56 6.40 6.54 -13.58
N ALA A 57 7.08 7.41 -12.84
CA ALA A 57 6.85 8.85 -12.81
C ALA A 57 7.18 9.55 -14.14
N VAL A 58 8.24 9.12 -14.83
CA VAL A 58 8.64 9.69 -16.13
C VAL A 58 7.64 9.27 -17.20
N THR A 59 7.23 8.00 -17.20
CA THR A 59 6.15 7.52 -18.07
C THR A 59 4.86 8.29 -17.82
N ALA A 60 4.56 8.60 -16.56
CA ALA A 60 3.38 9.36 -16.19
C ALA A 60 3.35 10.77 -16.78
N LEU A 61 4.48 11.39 -17.14
CA LEU A 61 4.55 12.72 -17.74
C LEU A 61 4.24 12.75 -19.25
N PHE A 62 4.15 11.58 -19.91
CA PHE A 62 3.89 11.49 -21.35
C PHE A 62 2.63 12.26 -21.80
N PRO A 63 1.49 12.23 -21.08
CA PRO A 63 0.30 13.00 -21.46
C PRO A 63 0.53 14.51 -21.55
N ILE A 64 1.42 15.08 -20.72
CA ILE A 64 1.74 16.52 -20.75
C ILE A 64 2.31 16.93 -22.12
N VAL A 65 3.08 16.03 -22.74
CA VAL A 65 3.73 16.29 -24.02
C VAL A 65 2.84 15.82 -25.17
N LEU A 66 2.35 14.59 -25.12
CA LEU A 66 1.67 13.95 -26.24
C LEU A 66 0.28 14.51 -26.50
N PHE A 67 -0.51 14.84 -25.46
CA PHE A 67 -1.88 15.31 -25.67
C PHE A 67 -1.96 16.69 -26.35
N PRO A 68 -1.16 17.70 -25.96
CA PRO A 68 -1.13 18.96 -26.68
C PRO A 68 -0.55 18.82 -28.08
N MET A 69 0.52 18.02 -28.26
CA MET A 69 1.12 17.78 -29.57
C MET A 69 0.17 17.11 -30.57
N MET A 70 -0.71 16.22 -30.08
CA MET A 70 -1.70 15.51 -30.89
C MET A 70 -3.06 16.25 -30.98
N GLY A 71 -3.19 17.44 -30.37
CA GLY A 71 -4.42 18.24 -30.42
C GLY A 71 -5.62 17.63 -29.70
N ILE A 72 -5.38 16.83 -28.65
CA ILE A 72 -6.45 16.22 -27.83
C ILE A 72 -6.92 17.19 -26.75
N VAL A 73 -5.98 17.69 -25.93
CA VAL A 73 -6.22 18.59 -24.79
C VAL A 73 -5.13 19.65 -24.74
N ASP A 74 -5.50 20.89 -24.40
CA ASP A 74 -4.55 22.00 -24.26
C ASP A 74 -3.59 21.80 -23.08
N ALA A 75 -2.35 22.31 -23.22
CA ALA A 75 -1.29 22.10 -22.22
C ALA A 75 -1.66 22.60 -20.80
N SER A 76 -2.40 23.70 -20.70
CA SER A 76 -2.87 24.24 -19.41
C SER A 76 -3.90 23.33 -18.75
N GLU A 77 -4.81 22.74 -19.53
CA GLU A 77 -5.81 21.80 -19.02
C GLU A 77 -5.14 20.51 -18.55
N VAL A 78 -4.17 19.98 -19.31
CA VAL A 78 -3.42 18.78 -18.89
C VAL A 78 -2.61 19.06 -17.62
N ALA A 79 -2.03 20.24 -17.44
CA ALA A 79 -1.26 20.58 -16.24
C ALA A 79 -2.12 20.59 -14.97
N ILE A 80 -3.38 21.05 -15.05
CA ILE A 80 -4.31 21.07 -13.90
C ILE A 80 -4.60 19.64 -13.40
N GLU A 81 -4.60 18.65 -14.30
CA GLU A 81 -4.80 17.23 -13.94
C GLU A 81 -3.74 16.71 -12.96
N TYR A 82 -2.53 17.29 -12.94
CA TYR A 82 -1.46 16.89 -12.01
C TYR A 82 -1.55 17.51 -10.63
N LEU A 83 -2.37 18.54 -10.44
CA LEU A 83 -2.54 19.27 -9.18
C LEU A 83 -3.98 19.23 -8.69
N LYS A 84 -4.70 18.14 -8.97
CA LYS A 84 -6.04 17.89 -8.44
C LYS A 84 -6.04 17.76 -6.92
N ASP A 85 -7.20 18.04 -6.32
CA ASP A 85 -7.38 17.97 -4.87
C ASP A 85 -6.96 16.61 -4.27
N THR A 86 -7.18 15.51 -4.97
CA THR A 86 -6.75 14.18 -4.52
C THR A 86 -5.22 14.07 -4.38
N ASN A 87 -4.45 14.76 -5.23
CA ASN A 87 -3.00 14.86 -5.06
C ASN A 87 -2.62 15.71 -3.85
N ILE A 88 -3.39 16.77 -3.58
CA ILE A 88 -3.21 17.60 -2.38
C ILE A 88 -3.52 16.81 -1.10
N LEU A 89 -4.58 15.99 -1.12
CA LEU A 89 -4.89 15.03 -0.05
C LEU A 89 -3.77 14.03 0.17
N PHE A 90 -3.21 13.47 -0.90
CA PHE A 90 -2.06 12.57 -0.82
C PHE A 90 -0.85 13.24 -0.17
N VAL A 91 -0.52 14.46 -0.61
CA VAL A 91 0.60 15.24 -0.05
C VAL A 91 0.37 15.51 1.44
N GLY A 92 -0.79 16.05 1.81
CA GLY A 92 -1.09 16.35 3.21
C GLY A 92 -1.10 15.11 4.10
N GLY A 93 -1.65 13.99 3.62
CA GLY A 93 -1.64 12.72 4.33
C GLY A 93 -0.23 12.19 4.57
N LEU A 94 0.63 12.25 3.54
CA LEU A 94 2.03 11.83 3.66
C LEU A 94 2.87 12.74 4.55
N LEU A 95 2.65 14.06 4.54
CA LEU A 95 3.35 14.98 5.44
C LEU A 95 3.11 14.60 6.91
N VAL A 96 1.87 14.26 7.23
CA VAL A 96 1.48 13.80 8.57
C VAL A 96 2.07 12.43 8.87
N ALA A 97 2.04 11.49 7.92
CA ALA A 97 2.67 10.18 8.07
C ALA A 97 4.19 10.30 8.31
N ILE A 98 4.88 11.17 7.56
CA ILE A 98 6.31 11.47 7.74
C ILE A 98 6.58 12.05 9.13
N ALA A 99 5.73 12.92 9.64
CA ALA A 99 5.88 13.44 11.01
C ALA A 99 5.73 12.32 12.06
N VAL A 100 4.73 11.44 11.90
CA VAL A 100 4.53 10.27 12.78
C VAL A 100 5.72 9.30 12.72
N GLU A 101 6.34 9.16 11.55
CA GLU A 101 7.53 8.35 11.33
C GLU A 101 8.78 8.99 11.97
N HIS A 102 9.04 10.25 11.66
CA HIS A 102 10.20 11.01 12.14
C HIS A 102 10.30 11.03 13.67
N TRP A 103 9.17 11.13 14.36
CA TRP A 103 9.12 11.14 15.83
C TRP A 103 8.97 9.74 16.46
N ASN A 104 9.09 8.65 15.69
CA ASN A 104 8.97 7.26 16.15
C ASN A 104 7.66 6.94 16.90
N LEU A 105 6.62 7.75 16.69
CA LEU A 105 5.32 7.59 17.36
C LEU A 105 4.67 6.26 16.96
N HIS A 106 4.78 5.90 15.68
CA HIS A 106 4.35 4.62 15.14
C HIS A 106 4.99 3.40 15.84
N LYS A 107 6.32 3.40 16.08
CA LYS A 107 7.01 2.33 16.83
C LYS A 107 6.50 2.22 18.26
N ARG A 108 6.24 3.35 18.94
CA ARG A 108 5.66 3.36 20.30
C ARG A 108 4.26 2.74 20.33
N ILE A 109 3.40 3.13 19.38
CA ILE A 109 2.03 2.60 19.28
C ILE A 109 2.09 1.09 19.02
N ALA A 110 2.92 0.65 18.08
CA ALA A 110 3.08 -0.76 17.74
C ALA A 110 3.47 -1.62 18.95
N LEU A 111 4.54 -1.25 19.64
CA LEU A 111 5.04 -2.00 20.79
C LEU A 111 4.05 -1.99 21.94
N ARG A 112 3.37 -0.86 22.21
CA ARG A 112 2.34 -0.79 23.25
C ARG A 112 1.17 -1.72 22.96
N VAL A 113 0.71 -1.81 21.72
CA VAL A 113 -0.37 -2.73 21.34
C VAL A 113 0.09 -4.19 21.46
N LEU A 114 1.31 -4.52 21.01
CA LEU A 114 1.86 -5.88 21.18
C LEU A 114 1.97 -6.28 22.66
N LEU A 115 2.32 -5.36 23.55
CA LEU A 115 2.32 -5.60 25.01
C LEU A 115 0.92 -5.85 25.60
N ILE A 116 -0.14 -5.31 24.99
CA ILE A 116 -1.54 -5.49 25.43
C ILE A 116 -2.09 -6.84 24.94
N VAL A 117 -1.84 -7.19 23.67
CA VAL A 117 -2.35 -8.45 23.05
C VAL A 117 -1.72 -9.69 23.69
N GLY A 118 -0.46 -9.58 24.13
CA GLY A 118 0.29 -10.67 24.75
C GLY A 118 0.97 -11.60 23.74
N VAL A 119 1.63 -12.64 24.25
CA VAL A 119 2.70 -13.36 23.53
C VAL A 119 2.35 -14.83 23.24
N ARG A 120 1.07 -15.22 23.34
CA ARG A 120 0.67 -16.58 22.96
C ARG A 120 0.83 -16.76 21.45
N PRO A 121 1.38 -17.87 20.91
CA PRO A 121 1.69 -17.99 19.47
C PRO A 121 0.57 -17.55 18.51
N ALA A 122 -0.67 -18.00 18.73
CA ALA A 122 -1.81 -17.60 17.90
C ALA A 122 -2.23 -16.12 18.09
N LEU A 123 -2.14 -15.61 19.33
CA LEU A 123 -2.43 -14.20 19.65
C LEU A 123 -1.28 -13.28 19.24
N LEU A 124 -0.06 -13.79 19.16
CA LEU A 124 1.13 -13.07 18.74
C LEU A 124 1.04 -12.81 17.25
N ILE A 125 0.71 -13.84 16.45
CA ILE A 125 0.39 -13.67 15.03
C ILE A 125 -0.74 -12.65 14.85
N LEU A 126 -1.86 -12.81 15.58
CA LEU A 126 -2.98 -11.86 15.51
C LEU A 126 -2.56 -10.44 15.91
N GLY A 127 -1.72 -10.30 16.94
CA GLY A 127 -1.20 -9.03 17.43
C GLY A 127 -0.32 -8.35 16.38
N PHE A 128 0.60 -9.07 15.75
CA PHE A 128 1.38 -8.58 14.63
C PHE A 128 0.49 -8.18 13.45
N MET A 129 -0.53 -8.97 13.11
CA MET A 129 -1.46 -8.65 12.03
C MET A 129 -2.28 -7.39 12.31
N LEU A 130 -2.86 -7.26 13.52
CA LEU A 130 -3.65 -6.10 13.93
C LEU A 130 -2.82 -4.82 13.97
N VAL A 131 -1.62 -4.89 14.54
CA VAL A 131 -0.72 -3.73 14.62
C VAL A 131 -0.26 -3.30 13.24
N THR A 132 0.14 -4.27 12.41
CA THR A 132 0.60 -3.99 11.05
C THR A 132 -0.54 -3.37 10.21
N ALA A 133 -1.75 -3.94 10.28
CA ALA A 133 -2.90 -3.39 9.56
C ALA A 133 -3.26 -1.98 10.03
N PHE A 134 -3.26 -1.75 11.35
CA PHE A 134 -3.54 -0.42 11.91
C PHE A 134 -2.50 0.62 11.48
N LEU A 135 -1.21 0.28 11.46
CA LEU A 135 -0.16 1.19 11.00
C LEU A 135 -0.28 1.48 9.50
N SER A 136 -0.54 0.44 8.70
CA SER A 136 -0.66 0.56 7.24
C SER A 136 -1.88 1.37 6.79
N MET A 137 -2.84 1.57 7.68
CA MET A 137 -3.97 2.46 7.45
C MET A 137 -3.56 3.94 7.40
N TRP A 138 -2.42 4.31 8.01
CA TRP A 138 -2.00 5.72 8.14
C TRP A 138 -0.64 5.99 7.51
N ILE A 139 0.17 4.95 7.37
CA ILE A 139 1.52 4.96 6.83
C ILE A 139 1.51 4.06 5.59
N SER A 140 2.42 4.30 4.64
CA SER A 140 2.53 3.45 3.45
C SER A 140 2.77 1.96 3.82
N ASN A 141 2.23 1.06 3.00
CA ASN A 141 2.42 -0.38 3.14
C ASN A 141 3.90 -0.76 3.22
N THR A 142 4.73 -0.15 2.36
CA THR A 142 6.18 -0.39 2.31
C THR A 142 6.88 -0.04 3.61
N ALA A 143 6.65 1.16 4.15
CA ALA A 143 7.28 1.59 5.39
C ALA A 143 6.81 0.76 6.59
N THR A 144 5.53 0.40 6.62
CA THR A 144 4.96 -0.44 7.66
C THR A 144 5.60 -1.83 7.66
N SER A 145 5.72 -2.49 6.49
CA SER A 145 6.39 -3.79 6.38
C SER A 145 7.89 -3.71 6.70
N ALA A 146 8.59 -2.69 6.19
CA ALA A 146 10.02 -2.49 6.45
C ALA A 146 10.33 -2.36 7.95
N MET A 147 9.43 -1.80 8.74
CA MET A 147 9.57 -1.72 10.19
C MET A 147 9.14 -3.00 10.91
N MET A 148 7.98 -3.55 10.55
CA MET A 148 7.37 -4.65 11.31
C MET A 148 8.09 -5.99 11.08
N VAL A 149 8.67 -6.21 9.90
CA VAL A 149 9.39 -7.46 9.58
C VAL A 149 10.62 -7.67 10.48
N PRO A 150 11.56 -6.71 10.65
CA PRO A 150 12.66 -6.86 11.59
C PRO A 150 12.21 -7.10 13.03
N ILE A 151 11.14 -6.42 13.50
CA ILE A 151 10.59 -6.61 14.85
C ILE A 151 10.04 -8.04 15.01
N ALA A 152 9.29 -8.52 14.02
CA ALA A 152 8.78 -9.89 13.97
C ALA A 152 9.92 -10.91 14.04
N HIS A 153 10.96 -10.75 13.23
CA HIS A 153 12.14 -11.64 13.26
C HIS A 153 12.90 -11.59 14.59
N ALA A 154 13.07 -10.40 15.18
CA ALA A 154 13.75 -10.27 16.47
C ALA A 154 13.00 -11.01 17.59
N VAL A 155 11.68 -10.89 17.63
CA VAL A 155 10.83 -11.63 18.57
C VAL A 155 10.90 -13.14 18.32
N LEU A 156 10.93 -13.56 17.06
CA LEU A 156 11.02 -14.96 16.70
C LEU A 156 12.37 -15.59 17.08
N ASN A 157 13.48 -14.92 16.78
CA ASN A 157 14.82 -15.43 17.11
C ASN A 157 14.99 -15.66 18.61
N GLN A 158 14.40 -14.78 19.43
CA GLN A 158 14.39 -14.89 20.89
C GLN A 158 13.50 -16.04 21.41
N LEU A 159 12.40 -16.34 20.73
CA LEU A 159 11.59 -17.53 21.03
C LEU A 159 12.38 -18.82 20.80
N HIS A 160 13.33 -18.82 19.87
CA HIS A 160 14.11 -19.99 19.48
C HIS A 160 15.42 -20.16 20.24
N SER A 161 16.14 -19.10 20.60
CA SER A 161 17.37 -19.20 21.40
C SER A 161 17.17 -19.91 22.74
N ILE A 162 15.94 -19.94 23.25
CA ILE A 162 15.55 -20.63 24.48
C ILE A 162 15.31 -22.13 24.24
N GLN A 163 14.91 -22.50 23.03
CA GLN A 163 14.69 -23.89 22.66
C GLN A 163 16.03 -24.64 22.52
N ASP A 164 17.07 -23.98 22.01
CA ASP A 164 18.42 -24.56 21.91
C ASP A 164 19.15 -24.61 23.26
N ASN A 165 18.93 -23.63 24.14
CA ASN A 165 19.50 -23.62 25.51
C ASN A 165 18.85 -24.64 26.46
N GLY A 166 17.72 -25.26 26.09
CA GLY A 166 17.11 -26.34 26.85
C GLY A 166 17.85 -27.68 26.72
N ASP A 167 18.73 -27.83 25.72
CA ASP A 167 19.42 -29.08 25.39
C ASP A 167 20.95 -29.03 25.60
N VAL A 168 21.50 -27.92 26.12
CA VAL A 168 22.94 -27.78 26.37
C VAL A 168 23.19 -27.06 27.71
N GLU A 169 23.63 -27.80 28.72
CA GLU A 169 24.27 -27.22 29.90
C GLU A 169 25.60 -26.55 29.50
N GLU A 170 25.79 -25.34 30.07
CA GLU A 170 27.02 -24.54 30.21
C GLU A 170 27.80 -24.12 28.95
N GLY A 171 27.83 -22.80 28.69
CA GLY A 171 28.85 -22.20 27.85
C GLY A 171 28.52 -20.81 27.32
N SER A 172 28.86 -19.79 28.11
CA SER A 172 29.08 -18.37 27.76
C SER A 172 29.20 -18.04 26.26
N ASN A 173 28.35 -17.14 25.75
CA ASN A 173 28.70 -15.88 25.05
C ASN A 173 27.48 -15.31 24.29
N ASN A 174 26.96 -14.16 24.74
CA ASN A 174 25.95 -13.38 24.01
C ASN A 174 26.55 -12.83 22.70
N PRO A 175 25.95 -13.05 21.52
CA PRO A 175 26.30 -12.27 20.35
C PRO A 175 25.62 -10.90 20.43
N THR A 176 26.50 -9.90 20.47
CA THR A 176 26.24 -8.47 20.37
C THR A 176 25.37 -8.12 19.15
N PHE A 177 24.46 -7.19 19.39
CA PHE A 177 23.54 -6.56 18.45
C PHE A 177 24.32 -5.71 17.42
N GLU A 178 24.41 -6.17 16.18
CA GLU A 178 24.80 -5.33 15.03
C GLU A 178 23.60 -5.16 14.09
N LEU A 179 23.13 -3.92 13.99
CA LEU A 179 22.27 -3.46 12.91
C LEU A 179 23.06 -3.56 11.62
N GLN A 180 22.69 -4.51 10.75
CA GLN A 180 23.35 -4.71 9.48
C GLN A 180 22.94 -3.57 8.52
N GLU A 181 23.79 -2.54 8.44
CA GLU A 181 23.77 -1.59 7.32
C GLU A 181 24.21 -2.29 6.02
N PRO A 182 23.62 -1.96 4.86
CA PRO A 182 24.00 -2.57 3.61
C PRO A 182 25.35 -1.99 3.16
N SER A 183 26.41 -2.80 3.15
CA SER A 183 27.71 -2.43 2.57
C SER A 183 28.10 -3.31 1.38
N PRO A 184 28.96 -2.81 0.48
CA PRO A 184 28.99 -3.18 -0.93
C PRO A 184 29.91 -4.38 -1.25
N GLN A 185 29.60 -5.00 -2.40
CA GLN A 185 30.36 -5.98 -3.17
C GLN A 185 31.83 -6.18 -2.77
N LYS A 186 32.21 -7.44 -2.51
CA LYS A 186 33.62 -7.87 -2.57
C LYS A 186 33.80 -9.09 -3.47
N GLU A 187 34.77 -8.92 -4.34
CA GLU A 187 35.26 -9.80 -5.40
C GLU A 187 35.76 -11.17 -4.89
N VAL A 188 35.57 -12.18 -5.73
CA VAL A 188 36.11 -13.53 -5.54
C VAL A 188 37.52 -13.57 -6.13
N THR A 189 38.52 -13.82 -5.29
CA THR A 189 39.88 -14.18 -5.74
C THR A 189 40.11 -15.67 -5.44
N LYS A 190 40.51 -16.44 -6.46
CA LYS A 190 40.87 -17.87 -6.40
C LYS A 190 42.31 -18.07 -5.87
N LEU A 191 42.54 -19.17 -5.15
CA LEU A 191 43.75 -20.05 -5.12
C LEU A 191 43.46 -21.19 -4.10
N GLU A 192 43.20 -22.42 -4.52
CA GLU A 192 44.10 -23.58 -4.76
C GLU A 192 44.39 -24.49 -3.54
N ASN A 193 43.92 -25.74 -3.70
CA ASN A 193 44.41 -27.07 -3.28
C ASN A 193 44.79 -27.41 -1.82
N GLY A 194 44.15 -28.47 -1.32
CA GLY A 194 44.63 -29.31 -0.22
C GLY A 194 43.58 -30.28 0.31
N GLN A 195 43.65 -31.56 -0.10
CA GLN A 195 42.74 -32.64 0.31
C GLN A 195 42.81 -32.98 1.81
N SER A 196 41.65 -33.11 2.44
CA SER A 196 41.36 -34.18 3.41
C SER A 196 39.84 -34.30 3.59
N LEU A 197 39.27 -35.43 3.18
CA LEU A 197 37.89 -35.80 3.47
C LEU A 197 37.71 -36.01 4.99
N PRO A 198 36.67 -35.43 5.62
CA PRO A 198 36.06 -36.05 6.78
C PRO A 198 34.67 -36.57 6.39
N VAL A 199 34.53 -37.87 6.61
CA VAL A 199 33.30 -38.67 6.74
C VAL A 199 32.05 -37.82 7.01
N THR A 200 31.12 -37.82 6.05
CA THR A 200 29.77 -37.26 6.20
C THR A 200 29.00 -38.10 7.23
N SER A 201 29.11 -37.76 8.51
CA SER A 201 28.08 -38.15 9.48
C SER A 201 26.82 -37.36 9.13
N ALA A 202 25.76 -38.07 8.73
CA ALA A 202 24.44 -37.48 8.54
C ALA A 202 24.07 -36.61 9.76
N PRO A 203 23.44 -35.44 9.58
CA PRO A 203 22.93 -34.67 10.71
C PRO A 203 21.97 -35.57 11.51
N PRO A 204 22.04 -35.60 12.85
CA PRO A 204 21.10 -36.36 13.65
C PRO A 204 19.68 -35.92 13.31
N GLU A 205 18.79 -36.89 13.03
CA GLU A 205 17.42 -36.68 12.52
C GLU A 205 16.58 -35.68 13.35
N GLY A 206 16.91 -35.49 14.63
CA GLY A 206 16.29 -34.49 15.51
C GLY A 206 16.62 -33.03 15.21
N ARG A 207 17.82 -32.70 14.69
CA ARG A 207 18.20 -31.31 14.36
C ARG A 207 17.51 -30.82 13.08
N THR A 208 17.25 -31.72 12.13
CA THR A 208 16.61 -31.41 10.85
C THR A 208 15.13 -31.05 11.03
N HIS A 209 14.43 -31.69 11.96
CA HIS A 209 13.02 -31.41 12.28
C HIS A 209 12.82 -30.06 12.97
N HIS A 210 13.67 -29.69 13.95
CA HIS A 210 13.58 -28.40 14.63
C HIS A 210 13.89 -27.21 13.71
N SER A 211 14.83 -27.38 12.77
CA SER A 211 15.16 -26.36 11.76
C SER A 211 13.98 -26.11 10.79
N GLN A 212 13.24 -27.14 10.40
CA GLN A 212 12.08 -27.00 9.51
C GLN A 212 10.87 -26.34 10.18
N GLU A 213 10.60 -26.65 11.45
CA GLU A 213 9.52 -26.01 12.22
C GLU A 213 9.80 -24.52 12.43
N HIS A 214 11.05 -24.17 12.76
CA HIS A 214 11.52 -22.78 12.85
C HIS A 214 11.29 -22.00 11.55
N LEU A 215 11.72 -22.57 10.42
CA LEU A 215 11.57 -21.93 9.12
C LEU A 215 10.09 -21.69 8.80
N ARG A 216 9.20 -22.65 9.09
CA ARG A 216 7.75 -22.49 8.89
C ARG A 216 7.15 -21.37 9.73
N ILE A 217 7.53 -21.25 11.00
CA ILE A 217 7.01 -20.18 11.87
C ILE A 217 7.56 -18.81 11.41
N SER A 218 8.81 -18.75 10.98
CA SER A 218 9.41 -17.53 10.40
C SER A 218 8.72 -17.06 9.13
N GLN A 219 8.48 -17.99 8.22
CA GLN A 219 7.72 -17.76 7.00
C GLN A 219 6.29 -17.29 7.32
N CYS A 220 5.62 -17.95 8.26
CA CYS A 220 4.27 -17.57 8.71
C CYS A 220 4.24 -16.13 9.23
N LEU A 221 5.13 -15.79 10.17
CA LEU A 221 5.13 -14.47 10.80
C LEU A 221 5.45 -13.36 9.80
N SER A 222 6.37 -13.62 8.86
CA SER A 222 6.72 -12.67 7.80
C SER A 222 5.55 -12.46 6.84
N LEU A 223 4.88 -13.53 6.40
CA LEU A 223 3.69 -13.45 5.55
C LEU A 223 2.52 -12.75 6.23
N CYS A 224 2.34 -12.96 7.55
CA CYS A 224 1.33 -12.26 8.33
C CYS A 224 1.54 -10.74 8.27
N VAL A 225 2.76 -10.26 8.49
CA VAL A 225 3.10 -8.84 8.35
C VAL A 225 2.87 -8.35 6.92
N CYS A 226 3.27 -9.15 5.93
CA CYS A 226 3.06 -8.82 4.52
C CYS A 226 1.59 -8.57 4.18
N TYR A 227 0.73 -9.55 4.49
CA TYR A 227 -0.67 -9.52 4.11
C TYR A 227 -1.42 -8.46 4.91
N SER A 228 -1.09 -8.31 6.19
CA SER A 228 -1.69 -7.27 7.03
C SER A 228 -1.34 -5.86 6.60
N ALA A 229 -0.13 -5.62 6.06
CA ALA A 229 0.20 -4.30 5.51
C ALA A 229 -0.70 -3.98 4.31
N SER A 230 -0.77 -4.87 3.31
CA SER A 230 -1.61 -4.63 2.14
C SER A 230 -3.12 -4.55 2.47
N ILE A 231 -3.62 -5.42 3.35
CA ILE A 231 -5.02 -5.38 3.82
C ILE A 231 -5.27 -4.09 4.60
N GLY A 232 -4.39 -3.69 5.51
CA GLY A 232 -4.54 -2.48 6.33
C GLY A 232 -4.64 -1.20 5.49
N GLY A 233 -3.84 -1.13 4.42
CA GLY A 233 -3.83 0.01 3.50
C GLY A 233 -5.17 0.29 2.80
N ILE A 234 -6.09 -0.69 2.73
CA ILE A 234 -7.39 -0.48 2.07
C ILE A 234 -8.35 0.38 2.91
N ALA A 235 -8.18 0.43 4.24
CA ALA A 235 -9.18 0.99 5.15
C ALA A 235 -9.39 2.50 5.04
N THR A 236 -8.36 3.25 4.64
CA THR A 236 -8.41 4.71 4.44
C THR A 236 -8.06 5.08 3.02
N LEU A 237 -8.47 6.26 2.59
CA LEU A 237 -8.04 6.81 1.31
C LEU A 237 -6.53 6.97 1.24
N THR A 238 -5.89 7.44 2.31
CA THR A 238 -4.45 7.70 2.34
C THR A 238 -3.56 6.46 2.55
N GLY A 239 -4.14 5.31 2.92
CA GLY A 239 -3.38 4.10 3.24
C GLY A 239 -2.68 3.49 2.02
N THR A 240 -3.40 3.35 0.91
CA THR A 240 -2.84 2.84 -0.35
C THR A 240 -3.21 3.71 -1.54
N THR A 241 -2.28 3.88 -2.47
CA THR A 241 -2.45 4.78 -3.62
C THR A 241 -3.61 4.41 -4.56
N PRO A 242 -3.92 3.12 -4.85
CA PRO A 242 -5.12 2.76 -5.61
C PRO A 242 -6.42 3.42 -5.13
N ASN A 243 -6.59 3.60 -3.82
CA ASN A 243 -7.78 4.25 -3.25
C ASN A 243 -7.88 5.73 -3.70
N LEU A 244 -6.74 6.43 -3.74
CA LEU A 244 -6.65 7.81 -4.23
C LEU A 244 -6.81 7.88 -5.75
N VAL A 245 -6.27 6.91 -6.50
CA VAL A 245 -6.53 6.81 -7.95
C VAL A 245 -8.04 6.73 -8.16
N LEU A 246 -8.74 5.82 -7.47
CA LEU A 246 -10.19 5.68 -7.58
C LEU A 246 -10.94 6.97 -7.24
N GLN A 247 -10.65 7.57 -6.08
CA GLN A 247 -11.31 8.82 -5.67
C GLN A 247 -11.13 9.91 -6.73
N GLY A 248 -9.90 10.15 -7.17
CA GLY A 248 -9.61 11.19 -8.15
C GLY A 248 -10.20 10.90 -9.53
N GLN A 249 -10.23 9.63 -9.96
CA GLN A 249 -10.85 9.23 -11.21
C GLN A 249 -12.37 9.43 -11.17
N VAL A 250 -13.02 9.03 -10.08
CA VAL A 250 -14.46 9.22 -9.90
C VAL A 250 -14.82 10.71 -9.88
N ASN A 251 -14.03 11.54 -9.20
CA ASN A 251 -14.25 13.00 -9.18
C ASN A 251 -13.92 13.67 -10.52
N SER A 252 -13.00 13.11 -11.30
CA SER A 252 -12.62 13.62 -12.61
C SER A 252 -13.65 13.27 -13.69
N LEU A 253 -14.08 12.01 -13.73
CA LEU A 253 -14.99 11.48 -14.75
C LEU A 253 -16.46 11.81 -14.45
N PHE A 254 -16.80 11.99 -13.18
CA PHE A 254 -18.17 12.31 -12.73
C PHE A 254 -18.18 13.54 -11.81
N PRO A 255 -17.98 14.76 -12.33
CA PRO A 255 -17.90 15.97 -11.51
C PRO A 255 -19.19 16.28 -10.72
N GLU A 256 -20.34 15.83 -11.19
CA GLU A 256 -21.65 16.05 -10.55
C GLU A 256 -21.99 14.99 -9.49
N ASN A 257 -21.03 14.15 -9.10
CA ASN A 257 -21.26 13.05 -8.16
C ASN A 257 -21.51 13.50 -6.71
N GLY A 258 -21.43 14.80 -6.37
CA GLY A 258 -21.65 15.30 -5.01
C GLY A 258 -20.64 14.79 -3.97
N ASN A 259 -19.40 14.51 -4.38
CA ASN A 259 -18.31 14.00 -3.54
C ASN A 259 -18.66 12.69 -2.80
N VAL A 260 -19.32 11.75 -3.50
CA VAL A 260 -19.74 10.45 -2.94
C VAL A 260 -18.57 9.69 -2.30
N VAL A 261 -17.37 9.77 -2.87
CA VAL A 261 -16.15 9.16 -2.32
C VAL A 261 -15.34 10.22 -1.57
N ASN A 262 -15.66 10.40 -0.30
CA ASN A 262 -14.91 11.24 0.63
C ASN A 262 -14.25 10.38 1.72
N PHE A 263 -13.42 10.99 2.58
CA PHE A 263 -12.72 10.24 3.61
C PHE A 263 -13.66 9.43 4.53
N ALA A 264 -14.76 10.03 4.97
CA ALA A 264 -15.71 9.41 5.89
C ALA A 264 -16.51 8.27 5.24
N SER A 265 -16.98 8.46 4.00
CA SER A 265 -17.74 7.46 3.26
C SER A 265 -16.85 6.28 2.87
N TRP A 266 -15.61 6.55 2.43
CA TRP A 266 -14.62 5.51 2.16
C TRP A 266 -14.32 4.68 3.41
N PHE A 267 -14.00 5.34 4.52
CA PHE A 267 -13.68 4.63 5.76
C PHE A 267 -14.85 3.76 6.23
N SER A 268 -16.08 4.29 6.19
CA SER A 268 -17.28 3.54 6.60
C SER A 268 -17.49 2.27 5.77
N PHE A 269 -17.09 2.28 4.51
CA PHE A 269 -17.15 1.12 3.61
C PHE A 269 -15.94 0.18 3.77
N ALA A 270 -14.73 0.73 3.76
CA ALA A 270 -13.50 -0.03 3.64
C ALA A 270 -13.01 -0.58 4.99
N PHE A 271 -13.23 0.11 6.10
CA PHE A 271 -12.76 -0.32 7.41
C PHE A 271 -13.42 -1.62 7.92
N PRO A 272 -14.75 -1.79 7.86
CA PRO A 272 -15.37 -3.08 8.18
C PRO A 272 -14.85 -4.20 7.28
N THR A 273 -14.58 -3.88 6.01
CA THR A 273 -14.12 -4.86 5.04
C THR A 273 -12.66 -5.27 5.30
N MET A 274 -11.80 -4.32 5.69
CA MET A 274 -10.45 -4.61 6.19
C MET A 274 -10.49 -5.58 7.39
N ILE A 275 -11.38 -5.36 8.36
CA ILE A 275 -11.50 -6.26 9.53
C ILE A 275 -11.87 -7.68 9.09
N ILE A 276 -12.87 -7.81 8.22
CA ILE A 276 -13.30 -9.11 7.70
C ILE A 276 -12.14 -9.82 6.99
N LEU A 277 -11.43 -9.12 6.10
CA LEU A 277 -10.29 -9.71 5.40
C LEU A 277 -9.15 -10.08 6.32
N LEU A 278 -8.85 -9.24 7.32
CA LEU A 278 -7.78 -9.49 8.26
C LEU A 278 -8.07 -10.74 9.09
N LEU A 279 -9.33 -10.93 9.50
CA LEU A 279 -9.79 -12.13 10.20
C LEU A 279 -9.74 -13.38 9.31
N LEU A 280 -10.18 -13.27 8.05
CA LEU A 280 -10.11 -14.37 7.10
C LEU A 280 -8.63 -14.73 6.81
N ALA A 281 -7.75 -13.74 6.63
CA ALA A 281 -6.32 -13.94 6.35
C ALA A 281 -5.62 -14.56 7.56
N TRP A 282 -5.99 -14.13 8.77
CA TRP A 282 -5.52 -14.74 10.00
C TRP A 282 -5.95 -16.20 10.09
N LEU A 283 -7.22 -16.52 9.86
CA LEU A 283 -7.74 -17.89 9.88
C LEU A 283 -7.05 -18.76 8.82
N TRP A 284 -6.82 -18.22 7.63
CA TRP A 284 -6.11 -18.88 6.54
C TRP A 284 -4.67 -19.26 6.91
N LEU A 285 -3.89 -18.28 7.39
CA LEU A 285 -2.50 -18.49 7.78
C LEU A 285 -2.39 -19.42 9.00
N GLN A 286 -3.35 -19.36 9.94
CA GLN A 286 -3.45 -20.30 11.06
C GLN A 286 -3.65 -21.74 10.58
N ILE A 287 -4.59 -21.98 9.65
CA ILE A 287 -4.87 -23.32 9.11
C ILE A 287 -3.66 -23.86 8.35
N LEU A 288 -3.02 -23.04 7.53
CA LEU A 288 -1.93 -23.46 6.66
C LEU A 288 -0.65 -23.80 7.44
N PHE A 289 -0.28 -22.99 8.44
CA PHE A 289 0.98 -23.15 9.16
C PHE A 289 0.86 -23.89 10.49
N LEU A 290 -0.25 -23.73 11.24
CA LEU A 290 -0.43 -24.35 12.56
C LEU A 290 -1.43 -25.54 12.55
N GLY A 291 -2.12 -25.80 11.43
CA GLY A 291 -3.09 -26.89 11.28
C GLY A 291 -4.38 -26.70 12.08
N PHE A 292 -5.28 -27.70 12.04
CA PHE A 292 -6.63 -27.64 12.65
C PHE A 292 -6.67 -27.74 14.19
N ASN A 293 -5.53 -27.88 14.87
CA ASN A 293 -5.46 -28.12 16.31
C ASN A 293 -5.52 -26.81 17.14
N PHE A 294 -6.64 -26.09 17.06
CA PHE A 294 -6.88 -24.84 17.79
C PHE A 294 -6.62 -24.95 19.31
N ARG A 295 -6.88 -26.11 19.93
CA ARG A 295 -6.68 -26.33 21.37
C ARG A 295 -5.21 -26.29 21.80
N LYS A 296 -4.28 -26.72 20.93
CA LYS A 296 -2.83 -26.64 21.16
C LYS A 296 -2.30 -25.23 20.86
N ASN A 297 -2.83 -24.58 19.82
CA ASN A 297 -2.44 -23.22 19.39
C ASN A 297 -2.83 -22.12 20.39
N PHE A 298 -3.93 -22.30 21.14
CA PHE A 298 -4.34 -21.39 22.21
C PHE A 298 -3.60 -21.59 23.55
N GLY A 299 -2.66 -22.55 23.62
CA GLY A 299 -1.63 -22.58 24.66
C GLY A 299 -1.96 -23.34 25.95
N PHE A 300 -2.55 -24.54 25.87
CA PHE A 300 -2.65 -25.47 27.01
C PHE A 300 -1.40 -26.38 27.11
N GLY A 301 -0.23 -25.81 27.45
CA GLY A 301 0.99 -26.60 27.70
C GLY A 301 2.01 -25.86 28.58
N GLU A 302 2.66 -26.56 29.51
CA GLU A 302 3.54 -26.00 30.56
C GLU A 302 4.78 -25.27 30.00
N ASN A 303 5.43 -25.79 28.95
CA ASN A 303 6.61 -25.16 28.31
C ASN A 303 6.29 -23.87 27.52
N THR A 304 5.03 -23.45 27.46
CA THR A 304 4.61 -22.25 26.72
C THR A 304 4.79 -20.96 27.53
N LYS A 305 4.79 -21.04 28.88
CA LYS A 305 4.85 -19.84 29.75
C LYS A 305 6.21 -19.14 29.72
N GLU A 306 7.31 -19.90 29.75
CA GLU A 306 8.66 -19.34 29.71
C GLU A 306 8.95 -18.66 28.36
N ARG A 307 8.57 -19.29 27.24
CA ARG A 307 8.65 -18.70 25.90
C ARG A 307 7.85 -17.40 25.79
N GLN A 308 6.65 -17.39 26.36
CA GLN A 308 5.79 -16.20 26.39
C GLN A 308 6.42 -15.06 27.20
N GLN A 309 7.02 -15.37 28.36
CA GLN A 309 7.69 -14.37 29.19
C GLN A 309 8.93 -13.78 28.52
N ALA A 310 9.72 -14.59 27.81
CA ALA A 310 10.90 -14.11 27.12
C ALA A 310 10.57 -13.20 25.94
N ALA A 311 9.67 -13.61 25.05
CA ALA A 311 9.25 -12.74 23.95
C ALA A 311 8.51 -11.48 24.44
N TYR A 312 7.80 -11.55 25.58
CA TYR A 312 7.30 -10.35 26.25
C TYR A 312 8.44 -9.45 26.74
N GLY A 313 9.48 -10.03 27.32
CA GLY A 313 10.68 -9.33 27.77
C GLY A 313 11.40 -8.57 26.65
N VAL A 314 11.46 -9.14 25.44
CA VAL A 314 12.04 -8.50 24.25
C VAL A 314 11.22 -7.28 23.84
N ILE A 315 9.91 -7.43 23.69
CA ILE A 315 9.00 -6.33 23.32
C ILE A 315 9.05 -5.23 24.40
N GLN A 316 9.10 -5.62 25.68
CA GLN A 316 9.19 -4.68 26.79
C GLN A 316 10.53 -3.94 26.80
N THR A 317 11.63 -4.62 26.46
CA THR A 317 12.97 -4.01 26.35
C THR A 317 12.98 -2.98 25.21
N GLU A 318 12.50 -3.34 24.01
CA GLU A 318 12.34 -2.42 22.88
C GLU A 318 11.47 -1.21 23.24
N HIS A 319 10.37 -1.42 23.97
CA HIS A 319 9.51 -0.32 24.42
C HIS A 319 10.21 0.58 25.45
N ARG A 320 11.04 0.01 26.34
CA ARG A 320 11.82 0.77 27.32
C ARG A 320 12.93 1.60 26.66
N LEU A 321 13.55 1.09 25.60
CA LEU A 321 14.58 1.82 24.82
C LEU A 321 14.05 3.12 24.19
N LEU A 322 12.74 3.21 23.92
CA LEU A 322 12.10 4.44 23.41
C LEU A 322 11.99 5.57 24.45
N GLY A 323 12.20 5.30 25.74
CA GLY A 323 12.08 6.30 26.80
C GLY A 323 10.68 6.91 26.97
N PRO A 324 10.53 7.96 27.81
CA PRO A 324 9.26 8.65 28.02
C PRO A 324 8.82 9.44 26.77
N MET A 325 7.50 9.58 26.60
CA MET A 325 6.91 10.26 25.44
C MET A 325 7.32 11.73 25.39
N THR A 326 8.02 12.11 24.31
CA THR A 326 8.52 13.48 24.09
C THR A 326 7.37 14.47 23.83
N PHE A 327 7.65 15.77 23.96
CA PHE A 327 6.66 16.81 23.62
C PHE A 327 6.22 16.69 22.15
N ALA A 328 7.17 16.49 21.25
CA ALA A 328 6.89 16.31 19.82
C ALA A 328 5.97 15.13 19.54
N GLU A 329 6.21 13.96 20.16
CA GLU A 329 5.32 12.80 20.02
C GLU A 329 3.88 13.12 20.47
N LYS A 330 3.72 13.84 21.60
CA LYS A 330 2.40 14.25 22.09
C LYS A 330 1.72 15.23 21.13
N ALA A 331 2.47 16.22 20.66
CA ALA A 331 1.98 17.25 19.75
C ALA A 331 1.54 16.65 18.40
N VAL A 332 2.34 15.75 17.81
CA VAL A 332 1.99 15.01 16.59
C VAL A 332 0.77 14.12 16.83
N SER A 333 0.70 13.42 17.98
CA SER A 333 -0.46 12.59 18.30
C SER A 333 -1.75 13.40 18.44
N ILE A 334 -1.69 14.59 19.04
CA ILE A 334 -2.85 15.50 19.15
C ILE A 334 -3.26 15.99 17.76
N LEU A 335 -2.32 16.49 16.95
CA LEU A 335 -2.61 16.95 15.59
C LEU A 335 -3.18 15.85 14.71
N PHE A 336 -2.68 14.62 14.86
CA PHE A 336 -3.19 13.46 14.14
C PHE A 336 -4.64 13.15 14.52
N VAL A 337 -4.97 13.17 15.81
CA VAL A 337 -6.36 13.00 16.27
C VAL A 337 -7.26 14.13 15.76
N ILE A 338 -6.78 15.38 15.77
CA ILE A 338 -7.52 16.52 15.23
C ILE A 338 -7.76 16.35 13.72
N LEU A 339 -6.76 15.92 12.95
CA LEU A 339 -6.91 15.66 11.52
C LEU A 339 -8.00 14.62 11.25
N VAL A 340 -7.95 13.49 11.95
CA VAL A 340 -8.95 12.43 11.80
C VAL A 340 -10.35 12.96 12.14
N LEU A 341 -10.50 13.66 13.26
CA LEU A 341 -11.79 14.27 13.64
C LEU A 341 -12.30 15.25 12.59
N LEU A 342 -11.42 16.10 12.03
CA LEU A 342 -11.80 17.05 10.99
C LEU A 342 -12.27 16.35 9.71
N TRP A 343 -11.60 15.28 9.27
CA TRP A 343 -12.03 14.48 8.12
C TRP A 343 -13.41 13.84 8.33
N PHE A 344 -13.65 13.20 9.49
CA PHE A 344 -14.94 12.55 9.77
C PHE A 344 -16.10 13.53 9.93
N THR A 345 -15.82 14.74 10.42
CA THR A 345 -16.86 15.75 10.70
C THR A 345 -17.09 16.73 9.54
N ARG A 346 -16.25 16.69 8.48
CA ARG A 346 -16.32 17.63 7.33
C ARG A 346 -17.61 17.50 6.54
N GLU A 347 -17.83 16.30 5.99
CA GLU A 347 -19.01 15.93 5.19
C GLU A 347 -19.43 14.48 5.51
N PRO A 348 -19.94 14.21 6.73
CA PRO A 348 -20.25 12.86 7.17
C PRO A 348 -21.41 12.20 6.41
N GLY A 349 -22.26 13.00 5.73
CA GLY A 349 -23.44 12.53 4.99
C GLY A 349 -24.68 12.24 5.85
N PHE A 350 -24.53 11.98 7.15
CA PHE A 350 -25.65 11.74 8.08
C PHE A 350 -26.07 12.98 8.91
N PHE A 351 -25.14 13.92 9.14
CA PHE A 351 -25.46 15.25 9.65
C PHE A 351 -24.78 16.33 8.79
N LEU A 352 -25.23 17.57 8.92
CA LEU A 352 -24.64 18.71 8.23
C LEU A 352 -23.25 18.98 8.81
N GLY A 353 -22.22 18.54 8.08
CA GLY A 353 -20.84 18.65 8.53
C GLY A 353 -20.34 20.09 8.59
N TRP A 354 -19.25 20.31 9.32
CA TRP A 354 -18.72 21.67 9.54
C TRP A 354 -18.29 22.35 8.23
N GLY A 355 -17.92 21.58 7.20
CA GLY A 355 -17.60 22.11 5.87
C GLY A 355 -18.80 22.81 5.23
N ASN A 356 -19.98 22.17 5.29
CA ASN A 356 -21.21 22.70 4.71
C ASN A 356 -21.79 23.87 5.52
N VAL A 357 -21.57 23.89 6.85
CA VAL A 357 -22.08 24.96 7.72
C VAL A 357 -21.22 26.21 7.66
N ALA A 358 -19.90 26.04 7.78
CA ALA A 358 -18.99 27.17 7.92
C ALA A 358 -18.57 27.77 6.56
N PHE A 359 -18.50 26.95 5.51
CA PHE A 359 -18.00 27.36 4.19
C PHE A 359 -18.82 26.80 3.01
N PRO A 360 -20.13 27.09 2.93
CA PRO A 360 -20.96 26.64 1.82
C PRO A 360 -20.65 27.38 0.51
N ASN A 361 -20.67 26.65 -0.61
CA ASN A 361 -20.70 27.21 -1.95
C ASN A 361 -22.12 27.74 -2.28
N ALA A 362 -22.29 28.31 -3.48
CA ALA A 362 -23.60 28.82 -3.94
C ALA A 362 -24.71 27.74 -4.00
N LYS A 363 -24.35 26.44 -3.99
CA LYS A 363 -25.25 25.29 -3.97
C LYS A 363 -25.44 24.68 -2.56
N GLY A 364 -24.78 25.23 -1.53
CA GLY A 364 -24.83 24.73 -0.15
C GLY A 364 -23.89 23.55 0.15
N GLU A 365 -22.97 23.21 -0.76
CA GLU A 365 -21.96 22.16 -0.58
C GLU A 365 -20.65 22.75 -0.02
N SER A 366 -19.84 21.96 0.69
CA SER A 366 -18.57 22.45 1.25
C SER A 366 -17.62 22.91 0.14
N MET A 367 -17.13 24.15 0.24
CA MET A 367 -16.00 24.60 -0.59
C MET A 367 -14.68 23.93 -0.18
N LEU A 368 -14.61 23.40 1.04
CA LEU A 368 -13.43 22.75 1.59
C LEU A 368 -13.41 21.27 1.25
N SER A 369 -12.26 20.80 0.80
CA SER A 369 -11.99 19.40 0.49
C SER A 369 -11.25 18.67 1.62
N ASP A 370 -11.17 17.33 1.53
CA ASP A 370 -10.33 16.52 2.41
C ASP A 370 -8.84 16.91 2.29
N GLY A 371 -8.41 17.29 1.08
CA GLY A 371 -7.03 17.75 0.83
C GLY A 371 -6.69 19.05 1.54
N THR A 372 -7.65 19.98 1.63
CA THR A 372 -7.45 21.27 2.31
C THR A 372 -7.21 21.07 3.80
N VAL A 373 -7.96 20.18 4.44
CA VAL A 373 -7.81 19.83 5.86
C VAL A 373 -6.41 19.24 6.13
N ALA A 374 -5.96 18.34 5.26
CA ALA A 374 -4.66 17.68 5.39
C ALA A 374 -3.50 18.68 5.28
N ILE A 375 -3.56 19.61 4.32
CA ILE A 375 -2.55 20.67 4.18
C ILE A 375 -2.59 21.65 5.35
N PHE A 376 -3.77 22.02 5.85
CA PHE A 376 -3.89 22.91 7.00
C PHE A 376 -3.17 22.35 8.24
N ILE A 377 -3.38 21.07 8.56
CA ILE A 377 -2.67 20.40 9.66
C ILE A 377 -1.17 20.30 9.37
N SER A 378 -0.79 20.04 8.12
CA SER A 378 0.62 19.98 7.73
C SER A 378 1.33 21.33 7.93
N ILE A 379 0.68 22.45 7.57
CA ILE A 379 1.21 23.80 7.82
C ILE A 379 1.41 24.03 9.31
N ILE A 380 0.48 23.60 10.17
CA ILE A 380 0.63 23.70 11.62
C ILE A 380 1.85 22.90 12.11
N MET A 381 2.14 21.73 11.53
CA MET A 381 3.34 20.94 11.86
C MET A 381 4.66 21.65 11.50
N PHE A 382 4.67 22.46 10.43
CA PHE A 382 5.84 23.29 10.08
C PHE A 382 6.00 24.51 11.01
N ILE A 383 4.94 24.96 11.66
CA ILE A 383 4.97 26.12 12.57
C ILE A 383 5.26 25.69 14.02
N MET A 384 4.72 24.56 14.46
CA MET A 384 4.79 24.13 15.86
C MET A 384 6.20 23.64 16.24
N PRO A 385 6.78 24.13 17.36
CA PRO A 385 8.07 23.67 17.83
C PRO A 385 8.04 22.23 18.38
N SER A 386 9.14 21.50 18.23
CA SER A 386 9.31 20.12 18.72
C SER A 386 9.55 19.99 20.23
N LYS A 387 9.95 21.09 20.88
CA LYS A 387 10.08 21.18 22.33
C LYS A 387 9.25 22.35 22.82
N PHE A 388 8.78 22.26 24.06
CA PHE A 388 8.10 23.38 24.69
C PHE A 388 9.01 24.62 24.60
N PRO A 389 8.53 25.76 24.09
CA PRO A 389 9.33 26.98 23.98
C PRO A 389 9.62 27.53 25.39
N GLY A 390 10.60 26.95 26.05
CA GLY A 390 11.23 27.49 27.25
C GLY A 390 12.44 28.35 26.88
N LEU A 391 12.95 29.11 27.85
CA LEU A 391 14.29 29.72 27.80
C LEU A 391 15.39 28.65 27.90
N THR A 392 15.28 27.55 27.15
CA THR A 392 16.29 26.50 27.11
C THR A 392 17.53 27.04 26.42
N GLN A 393 18.58 27.26 27.21
CA GLN A 393 19.91 27.58 26.71
C GLN A 393 20.42 26.42 25.84
N ASP A 394 21.15 26.76 24.78
CA ASP A 394 21.80 25.79 23.90
C ASP A 394 22.78 24.94 24.73
N PRO A 395 22.63 23.60 24.81
CA PRO A 395 23.53 22.75 25.58
C PRO A 395 24.98 22.79 25.07
N GLU A 396 25.19 23.19 23.81
CA GLU A 396 26.52 23.34 23.20
C GLU A 396 27.08 24.78 23.34
N ASN A 397 26.25 25.78 23.62
CA ASN A 397 26.64 27.18 23.75
C ASN A 397 25.85 27.90 24.87
N PRO A 398 26.31 27.81 26.13
CA PRO A 398 25.66 28.53 27.23
C PRO A 398 25.65 30.04 26.94
N GLY A 399 24.45 30.60 26.77
CA GLY A 399 24.23 32.02 26.47
C GLY A 399 23.54 32.32 25.13
N LYS A 400 23.41 31.35 24.21
CA LYS A 400 22.58 31.49 23.00
C LYS A 400 21.26 30.74 23.17
N LEU A 401 20.15 31.42 22.91
CA LEU A 401 18.83 30.81 22.78
C LEU A 401 18.73 30.17 21.40
N LYS A 402 18.60 28.84 21.33
CA LYS A 402 18.32 28.12 20.08
C LYS A 402 16.85 27.74 20.06
N ALA A 403 16.10 28.28 19.11
CA ALA A 403 14.72 27.86 18.90
C ALA A 403 14.69 26.35 18.58
N PRO A 404 13.82 25.55 19.21
CA PRO A 404 13.68 24.15 18.86
C PRO A 404 13.23 24.03 17.40
N PRO A 405 13.68 22.99 16.68
CA PRO A 405 13.21 22.77 15.31
C PRO A 405 11.70 22.53 15.31
N ALA A 406 11.03 22.85 14.21
CA ALA A 406 9.62 22.53 14.02
C ALA A 406 9.38 21.01 14.06
N LEU A 407 8.12 20.59 14.19
CA LEU A 407 7.77 19.17 14.14
C LEU A 407 8.11 18.53 12.79
N LEU A 408 8.08 19.32 11.73
CA LEU A 408 8.40 18.90 10.38
C LEU A 408 9.33 19.91 9.70
N ASP A 409 10.37 19.42 9.04
CA ASP A 409 11.30 20.23 8.27
C ASP A 409 11.29 19.81 6.78
N TRP A 410 11.56 20.77 5.89
CA TRP A 410 11.48 20.52 4.45
C TRP A 410 12.51 19.50 3.95
N LYS A 411 13.67 19.39 4.63
CA LYS A 411 14.71 18.43 4.23
C LYS A 411 14.23 17.00 4.46
N THR A 412 13.66 16.70 5.63
CA THR A 412 13.05 15.41 5.94
C THR A 412 11.91 15.09 4.99
N VAL A 413 11.05 16.07 4.69
CA VAL A 413 9.94 15.92 3.75
C VAL A 413 10.46 15.56 2.37
N ASN A 414 11.39 16.34 1.81
CA ASN A 414 11.90 16.10 0.47
C ASN A 414 12.56 14.72 0.32
N GLN A 415 13.20 14.21 1.38
CA GLN A 415 13.85 12.89 1.38
C GLN A 415 12.87 11.73 1.48
N ARG A 416 11.76 11.90 2.22
CA ARG A 416 10.81 10.81 2.49
C ARG A 416 9.57 10.83 1.59
N MET A 417 9.31 11.94 0.90
CA MET A 417 8.15 12.07 0.02
C MET A 417 8.31 11.23 -1.26
N PRO A 418 7.36 10.34 -1.57
CA PRO A 418 7.33 9.59 -2.83
C PRO A 418 6.75 10.45 -3.97
N TRP A 419 7.57 11.37 -4.50
CA TRP A 419 7.19 12.25 -5.62
C TRP A 419 6.73 11.48 -6.87
N ASN A 420 7.24 10.26 -7.05
CA ASN A 420 6.86 9.36 -8.13
C ASN A 420 5.36 9.07 -8.16
N ILE A 421 4.74 8.84 -7.00
CA ILE A 421 3.32 8.52 -6.90
C ILE A 421 2.46 9.73 -7.26
N MET A 422 2.89 10.94 -6.88
CA MET A 422 2.16 12.18 -7.18
C MET A 422 2.08 12.45 -8.68
N LEU A 423 3.20 12.26 -9.38
CA LEU A 423 3.24 12.35 -10.84
C LEU A 423 2.42 11.24 -11.51
N LEU A 424 2.45 10.03 -10.94
CA LEU A 424 1.69 8.88 -11.44
C LEU A 424 0.18 9.10 -11.37
N LEU A 425 -0.32 9.60 -10.24
CA LEU A 425 -1.73 10.00 -10.06
C LEU A 425 -2.13 11.05 -11.11
N GLY A 426 -1.32 12.09 -11.28
CA GLY A 426 -1.55 13.15 -12.26
C GLY A 426 -1.59 12.64 -13.70
N GLY A 427 -0.66 11.77 -14.09
CA GLY A 427 -0.66 11.12 -15.40
C GLY A 427 -1.90 10.27 -15.63
N GLY A 428 -2.39 9.61 -14.59
CA GLY A 428 -3.65 8.86 -14.63
C GLY A 428 -4.88 9.72 -14.85
N TYR A 429 -4.99 10.84 -14.13
CA TYR A 429 -6.09 11.78 -14.31
C TYR A 429 -6.05 12.42 -15.70
N ALA A 430 -4.85 12.76 -16.18
CA ALA A 430 -4.66 13.21 -17.54
C ALA A 430 -5.16 12.17 -18.55
N LEU A 431 -4.76 10.89 -18.44
CA LEU A 431 -5.24 9.82 -19.33
C LEU A 431 -6.77 9.71 -19.35
N ALA A 432 -7.41 9.81 -18.20
CA ALA A 432 -8.87 9.78 -18.11
C ALA A 432 -9.51 10.98 -18.81
N LYS A 433 -8.97 12.18 -18.58
CA LYS A 433 -9.44 13.41 -19.24
C LYS A 433 -9.23 13.36 -20.75
N GLY A 434 -8.08 12.84 -21.19
CA GLY A 434 -7.77 12.61 -22.60
C GLY A 434 -8.71 11.58 -23.24
N SER A 435 -9.08 10.51 -22.52
CA SER A 435 -10.02 9.49 -23.00
C SER A 435 -11.43 10.05 -23.20
N GLU A 436 -11.88 10.90 -22.29
CA GLU A 436 -13.15 11.62 -22.38
C GLU A 436 -13.15 12.60 -23.56
N ARG A 437 -12.16 13.50 -23.62
CA ARG A 437 -12.07 14.56 -24.66
C ARG A 437 -11.80 14.02 -26.06
N SER A 438 -11.17 12.86 -26.18
CA SER A 438 -10.92 12.21 -27.47
C SER A 438 -12.11 11.45 -28.02
N GLY A 439 -13.14 11.16 -27.21
CA GLY A 439 -14.23 10.24 -27.58
C GLY A 439 -13.86 8.76 -27.48
N LEU A 440 -12.62 8.43 -27.06
CA LEU A 440 -12.17 7.04 -26.94
C LEU A 440 -13.02 6.25 -25.94
N SER A 441 -13.42 6.88 -24.84
CA SER A 441 -14.32 6.31 -23.83
C SER A 441 -15.66 5.85 -24.41
N GLU A 442 -16.29 6.68 -25.25
CA GLU A 442 -17.56 6.37 -25.89
C GLU A 442 -17.40 5.28 -26.95
N TRP A 443 -16.34 5.37 -27.77
CA TRP A 443 -16.02 4.36 -28.76
C TRP A 443 -15.83 2.97 -28.14
N LEU A 444 -15.05 2.88 -27.05
CA LEU A 444 -14.80 1.64 -26.33
C LEU A 444 -16.09 1.11 -25.69
N GLY A 445 -16.90 1.99 -25.12
CA GLY A 445 -18.21 1.68 -24.57
C GLY A 445 -19.15 1.01 -25.58
N ASN A 446 -19.24 1.57 -26.79
CA ASN A 446 -20.07 1.05 -27.88
C ASN A 446 -19.62 -0.35 -28.36
N LYS A 447 -18.33 -0.68 -28.23
CA LYS A 447 -17.83 -2.03 -28.52
C LYS A 447 -18.15 -3.04 -27.42
N LEU A 448 -18.39 -2.56 -26.20
CA LEU A 448 -18.69 -3.39 -25.03
C LEU A 448 -20.20 -3.57 -24.79
N THR A 449 -21.08 -2.96 -25.59
CA THR A 449 -22.54 -3.16 -25.53
C THR A 449 -22.99 -4.64 -25.52
N PRO A 450 -22.34 -5.59 -26.23
CA PRO A 450 -22.71 -7.01 -26.15
C PRO A 450 -22.61 -7.61 -24.72
N LEU A 451 -21.78 -7.03 -23.85
CA LEU A 451 -21.66 -7.47 -22.45
C LEU A 451 -22.92 -7.20 -21.63
N LYS A 452 -23.86 -6.37 -22.12
CA LYS A 452 -25.16 -6.13 -21.45
C LYS A 452 -25.98 -7.41 -21.26
N SER A 453 -25.70 -8.46 -22.03
CA SER A 453 -26.34 -9.77 -21.88
C SER A 453 -25.81 -10.60 -20.69
N VAL A 454 -24.66 -10.23 -20.13
CA VAL A 454 -24.00 -10.94 -19.02
C VAL A 454 -24.50 -10.37 -17.68
N PRO A 455 -24.78 -11.21 -16.67
CA PRO A 455 -25.15 -10.72 -15.34
C PRO A 455 -24.06 -9.81 -14.75
N SER A 456 -24.45 -8.66 -14.19
CA SER A 456 -23.53 -7.68 -13.58
C SER A 456 -22.56 -8.30 -12.55
N PRO A 457 -22.98 -9.25 -11.69
CA PRO A 457 -22.06 -9.97 -10.80
C PRO A 457 -20.92 -10.70 -11.52
N ALA A 458 -21.22 -11.34 -12.65
CA ALA A 458 -20.25 -12.09 -13.43
C ALA A 458 -19.25 -11.14 -14.11
N ILE A 459 -19.73 -9.99 -14.59
CA ILE A 459 -18.86 -8.93 -15.14
C ILE A 459 -17.87 -8.45 -14.06
N ALA A 460 -18.37 -8.09 -12.88
CA ALA A 460 -17.52 -7.64 -11.78
C ALA A 460 -16.48 -8.70 -11.38
N PHE A 461 -16.87 -9.97 -11.31
CA PHE A 461 -15.96 -11.07 -10.99
C PHE A 461 -14.84 -11.24 -12.03
N ILE A 462 -15.18 -11.27 -13.31
CA ILE A 462 -14.21 -11.43 -14.41
C ILE A 462 -13.22 -10.26 -14.41
N LEU A 463 -13.71 -9.03 -14.23
CA LEU A 463 -12.85 -7.85 -14.22
C LEU A 463 -11.93 -7.83 -13.01
N CYS A 464 -12.43 -8.21 -11.83
CA CYS A 464 -11.59 -8.35 -10.64
C CYS A 464 -10.50 -9.40 -10.84
N LEU A 465 -10.82 -10.54 -11.47
CA LEU A 465 -9.84 -11.58 -11.78
C LEU A 465 -8.74 -11.06 -12.73
N ILE A 466 -9.13 -10.33 -13.77
CA ILE A 466 -8.18 -9.71 -14.73
C ILE A 466 -7.26 -8.74 -13.99
N VAL A 467 -7.83 -7.83 -13.20
CA VAL A 467 -7.08 -6.81 -12.46
C VAL A 467 -6.18 -7.44 -11.39
N ALA A 468 -6.67 -8.44 -10.65
CA ALA A 468 -5.91 -9.19 -9.66
C ALA A 468 -4.70 -9.89 -10.30
N THR A 469 -4.91 -10.57 -11.43
CA THR A 469 -3.81 -11.26 -12.14
C THR A 469 -2.81 -10.28 -12.71
N PHE A 470 -3.27 -9.16 -13.26
CA PHE A 470 -2.41 -8.15 -13.87
C PHE A 470 -1.55 -7.40 -12.83
N THR A 471 -2.10 -7.16 -11.64
CA THR A 471 -1.38 -6.49 -10.56
C THR A 471 -0.30 -7.35 -9.90
N GLU A 472 -0.27 -8.66 -10.15
CA GLU A 472 0.85 -9.51 -9.69
C GLU A 472 2.14 -9.24 -10.50
N CYS A 473 1.99 -8.80 -11.75
CA CYS A 473 3.11 -8.54 -12.66
C CYS A 473 3.44 -7.05 -12.80
N THR A 474 2.61 -6.16 -12.24
CA THR A 474 2.67 -4.70 -12.45
C THR A 474 2.36 -3.97 -11.14
N SER A 475 2.94 -2.79 -10.92
CA SER A 475 2.62 -2.00 -9.71
C SER A 475 1.12 -1.73 -9.56
N ASN A 476 0.61 -1.83 -8.32
CA ASN A 476 -0.81 -1.61 -7.99
C ASN A 476 -1.35 -0.30 -8.55
N VAL A 477 -0.55 0.77 -8.45
CA VAL A 477 -0.95 2.11 -8.88
C VAL A 477 -1.07 2.21 -10.40
N ALA A 478 -0.11 1.65 -11.13
CA ALA A 478 -0.17 1.63 -12.59
C ALA A 478 -1.38 0.81 -13.08
N THR A 479 -1.61 -0.37 -12.48
CA THR A 479 -2.77 -1.22 -12.79
C THR A 479 -4.07 -0.45 -12.60
N THR A 480 -4.30 0.15 -11.43
CA THR A 480 -5.52 0.93 -11.15
C THR A 480 -5.65 2.12 -12.11
N THR A 481 -4.55 2.80 -12.42
CA THR A 481 -4.55 3.96 -13.32
C THR A 481 -4.94 3.62 -14.76
N ILE A 482 -4.51 2.45 -15.25
CA ILE A 482 -4.86 1.98 -16.60
C ILE A 482 -6.32 1.53 -16.64
N PHE A 483 -6.73 0.67 -15.70
CA PHE A 483 -8.02 -0.01 -15.79
C PHE A 483 -9.19 0.88 -15.39
N LEU A 484 -9.09 1.71 -14.34
CA LEU A 484 -10.26 2.42 -13.83
C LEU A 484 -10.98 3.33 -14.84
N PRO A 485 -10.29 4.13 -15.68
CA PRO A 485 -10.97 4.92 -16.71
C PRO A 485 -11.72 4.04 -17.71
N ILE A 486 -11.12 2.93 -18.13
CA ILE A 486 -11.72 1.96 -19.04
C ILE A 486 -12.97 1.33 -18.42
N LEU A 487 -12.88 0.92 -17.16
CA LEU A 487 -13.99 0.34 -16.41
C LEU A 487 -15.15 1.33 -16.23
N ALA A 488 -14.85 2.61 -16.01
CA ALA A 488 -15.84 3.67 -15.89
C ALA A 488 -16.61 3.86 -17.21
N SER A 489 -15.89 3.97 -18.33
CA SER A 489 -16.50 4.12 -19.66
C SER A 489 -17.31 2.90 -20.07
N MET A 490 -16.82 1.69 -19.77
CA MET A 490 -17.58 0.46 -19.97
C MET A 490 -18.87 0.47 -19.15
N ALA A 491 -18.80 0.83 -17.87
CA ALA A 491 -19.96 0.84 -16.97
C ALA A 491 -21.05 1.81 -17.47
N GLN A 492 -20.65 3.01 -17.91
CA GLN A 492 -21.57 3.96 -18.53
C GLN A 492 -22.28 3.37 -19.76
N ALA A 493 -21.54 2.71 -20.64
CA ALA A 493 -22.08 2.15 -21.88
C ALA A 493 -23.06 0.98 -21.68
N ILE A 494 -22.86 0.18 -20.64
CA ILE A 494 -23.79 -0.91 -20.27
C ILE A 494 -24.91 -0.45 -19.30
N CYS A 495 -24.99 0.85 -19.01
CA CYS A 495 -25.91 1.46 -18.04
C CYS A 495 -25.79 0.86 -16.62
N LEU A 496 -24.57 0.53 -16.20
CA LEU A 496 -24.25 0.04 -14.86
C LEU A 496 -23.62 1.19 -14.05
N HIS A 497 -23.95 1.27 -12.76
CA HIS A 497 -23.34 2.28 -11.90
C HIS A 497 -21.80 2.10 -11.84
N PRO A 498 -20.97 3.09 -12.21
CA PRO A 498 -19.52 2.93 -12.36
C PRO A 498 -18.80 2.37 -11.13
N LEU A 499 -19.18 2.85 -9.94
CA LEU A 499 -18.62 2.36 -8.67
C LEU A 499 -18.79 0.85 -8.46
N TYR A 500 -19.79 0.22 -9.08
CA TYR A 500 -20.05 -1.21 -8.95
C TYR A 500 -18.90 -2.07 -9.47
N VAL A 501 -18.18 -1.62 -10.51
CA VAL A 501 -17.00 -2.31 -11.05
C VAL A 501 -15.69 -1.66 -10.59
N MET A 502 -15.67 -0.34 -10.43
CA MET A 502 -14.45 0.38 -10.08
C MET A 502 -13.98 0.08 -8.65
N LEU A 503 -14.89 0.02 -7.67
CA LEU A 503 -14.56 -0.27 -6.27
C LEU A 503 -13.89 -1.65 -6.09
N PRO A 504 -14.53 -2.77 -6.49
CA PRO A 504 -13.95 -4.09 -6.25
C PRO A 504 -12.65 -4.30 -7.05
N CYS A 505 -12.52 -3.72 -8.25
CA CYS A 505 -11.27 -3.76 -9.01
C CYS A 505 -10.14 -2.97 -8.33
N THR A 506 -10.44 -1.83 -7.70
CA THR A 506 -9.45 -1.03 -6.94
C THR A 506 -8.91 -1.82 -5.75
N LEU A 507 -9.81 -2.51 -5.04
CA LEU A 507 -9.44 -3.34 -3.90
C LEU A 507 -8.66 -4.57 -4.36
N ALA A 508 -9.08 -5.22 -5.46
CA ALA A 508 -8.34 -6.32 -6.07
C ALA A 508 -6.92 -5.93 -6.48
N ALA A 509 -6.74 -4.74 -7.07
CA ALA A 509 -5.41 -4.21 -7.42
C ALA A 509 -4.51 -3.97 -6.20
N SER A 510 -5.09 -3.82 -5.00
CA SER A 510 -4.31 -3.62 -3.76
C SER A 510 -3.90 -4.94 -3.09
N LEU A 511 -4.47 -6.07 -3.51
CA LEU A 511 -4.32 -7.38 -2.88
C LEU A 511 -3.47 -8.34 -3.72
N ALA A 512 -2.33 -7.86 -4.19
CA ALA A 512 -1.36 -8.65 -4.91
C ALA A 512 -0.45 -9.41 -3.92
N PHE A 513 -0.66 -10.73 -3.81
CA PHE A 513 -0.05 -11.59 -2.79
C PHE A 513 0.85 -12.68 -3.38
N MET A 514 0.70 -13.03 -4.66
CA MET A 514 1.33 -14.21 -5.24
C MET A 514 2.83 -14.02 -5.47
N LEU A 515 3.24 -12.90 -6.08
CA LEU A 515 4.62 -12.70 -6.50
C LEU A 515 5.39 -11.74 -5.59
N PRO A 516 6.69 -11.99 -5.32
CA PRO A 516 7.54 -11.06 -4.56
C PRO A 516 7.65 -9.68 -5.20
N VAL A 517 7.64 -9.62 -6.54
CA VAL A 517 7.80 -8.39 -7.31
C VAL A 517 6.52 -7.54 -7.29
N ALA A 518 5.36 -8.14 -7.01
CA ALA A 518 4.06 -7.48 -7.10
C ALA A 518 3.94 -6.26 -6.18
N THR A 519 4.42 -6.38 -4.93
CA THR A 519 4.39 -5.28 -3.97
C THR A 519 5.68 -5.19 -3.15
N PRO A 520 6.11 -3.98 -2.72
CA PRO A 520 7.28 -3.84 -1.87
C PRO A 520 7.20 -4.62 -0.55
N PRO A 521 6.05 -4.71 0.15
CA PRO A 521 5.86 -5.64 1.27
C PRO A 521 6.29 -7.08 0.94
N ASN A 522 5.85 -7.61 -0.20
CA ASN A 522 6.16 -8.97 -0.63
C ASN A 522 7.68 -9.13 -0.86
N ALA A 523 8.33 -8.15 -1.49
CA ALA A 523 9.78 -8.16 -1.73
C ALA A 523 10.61 -8.09 -0.43
N ILE A 524 10.17 -7.28 0.55
CA ILE A 524 10.82 -7.18 1.86
C ILE A 524 10.73 -8.54 2.56
N VAL A 525 9.55 -9.12 2.63
CA VAL A 525 9.34 -10.42 3.28
C VAL A 525 10.05 -11.55 2.57
N PHE A 526 10.15 -11.52 1.24
CA PHE A 526 10.95 -12.47 0.47
C PHE A 526 12.44 -12.39 0.84
N SER A 527 12.96 -11.19 1.11
CA SER A 527 14.37 -10.97 1.47
C SER A 527 14.70 -11.41 2.90
N PHE A 528 13.78 -11.24 3.85
CA PHE A 528 13.99 -11.57 5.27
C PHE A 528 13.49 -12.97 5.66
N GLY A 529 12.43 -13.46 5.03
CA GLY A 529 11.65 -14.62 5.47
C GLY A 529 12.11 -15.98 4.98
N GLY A 530 13.20 -16.07 4.20
CA GLY A 530 13.71 -17.34 3.67
C GLY A 530 12.68 -18.10 2.83
N LEU A 531 11.79 -17.37 2.13
CA LEU A 531 10.73 -17.90 1.29
C LEU A 531 11.26 -18.21 -0.11
N ARG A 532 10.79 -19.29 -0.73
CA ARG A 532 10.96 -19.50 -2.19
C ARG A 532 9.74 -18.95 -2.92
N VAL A 533 9.91 -18.57 -4.18
CA VAL A 533 8.81 -18.02 -5.01
C VAL A 533 7.63 -19.00 -5.06
N LEU A 534 7.91 -20.30 -5.25
CA LEU A 534 6.90 -21.36 -5.26
C LEU A 534 6.12 -21.47 -3.94
N ASP A 535 6.76 -21.18 -2.80
CA ASP A 535 6.11 -21.22 -1.51
C ASP A 535 5.11 -20.04 -1.39
N MET A 536 5.50 -18.83 -1.81
CA MET A 536 4.59 -17.67 -1.84
C MET A 536 3.44 -17.85 -2.83
N GLU A 537 3.73 -18.36 -4.02
CA GLU A 537 2.73 -18.65 -5.05
C GLU A 537 1.72 -19.68 -4.54
N SER A 538 2.17 -20.83 -4.04
CA SER A 538 1.26 -21.89 -3.55
C SER A 538 0.39 -21.44 -2.38
N ILE A 539 0.92 -20.63 -1.46
CA ILE A 539 0.18 -20.10 -0.31
C ILE A 539 -0.87 -19.07 -0.76
N SER A 540 -0.57 -18.31 -1.81
CA SER A 540 -1.40 -17.22 -2.33
C SER A 540 -2.42 -17.68 -3.36
N GLU A 541 -2.09 -18.61 -4.25
CA GLU A 541 -3.00 -19.21 -5.24
C GLU A 541 -4.25 -19.78 -4.60
N LEU A 542 -4.13 -20.28 -3.37
CA LEU A 542 -5.22 -20.88 -2.64
C LEU A 542 -6.06 -19.82 -1.88
N TRP A 543 -5.54 -18.60 -1.75
CA TRP A 543 -6.15 -17.43 -1.08
C TRP A 543 -6.75 -16.39 -2.04
N VAL A 544 -6.12 -16.18 -3.20
CA VAL A 544 -6.46 -15.15 -4.20
C VAL A 544 -7.82 -15.40 -4.88
N PRO A 545 -8.19 -16.63 -5.29
CA PRO A 545 -9.50 -16.91 -5.85
C PRO A 545 -10.62 -16.75 -4.81
N PRO A 546 -10.53 -17.29 -3.57
CA PRO A 546 -11.53 -17.05 -2.53
C PRO A 546 -11.66 -15.59 -2.11
N SER A 547 -10.55 -14.84 -1.98
CA SER A 547 -10.58 -13.41 -1.62
C SER A 547 -11.21 -12.57 -2.73
N SER A 548 -10.84 -12.79 -4.00
CA SER A 548 -11.47 -12.16 -5.17
C SER A 548 -12.97 -12.51 -5.27
N TRP A 549 -13.35 -13.74 -4.91
CA TRP A 549 -14.74 -14.19 -4.84
C TRP A 549 -15.51 -13.55 -3.68
N THR A 550 -14.88 -13.41 -2.51
CA THR A 550 -15.44 -12.67 -1.36
C THR A 550 -15.62 -11.21 -1.72
N TRP A 551 -14.75 -10.62 -2.54
CA TRP A 551 -14.87 -9.23 -2.99
C TRP A 551 -15.98 -8.98 -4.00
N ALA A 552 -16.12 -9.87 -4.98
CA ALA A 552 -17.27 -9.84 -5.86
C ALA A 552 -18.56 -9.90 -5.02
N MET A 553 -18.65 -10.81 -4.04
CA MET A 553 -19.85 -11.01 -3.21
C MET A 553 -20.08 -9.95 -2.11
N LEU A 554 -19.03 -9.47 -1.43
CA LEU A 554 -19.10 -8.44 -0.39
C LEU A 554 -19.30 -7.05 -0.98
N GLY A 555 -18.64 -6.74 -2.11
CA GLY A 555 -18.92 -5.53 -2.89
C GLY A 555 -20.37 -5.51 -3.37
N LEU A 556 -20.93 -6.67 -3.74
CA LEU A 556 -22.34 -6.84 -4.09
C LEU A 556 -23.31 -6.60 -2.92
N ASN A 557 -23.06 -7.20 -1.75
CA ASN A 557 -23.98 -7.14 -0.62
C ASN A 557 -23.85 -5.87 0.24
N ASN A 558 -22.64 -5.35 0.47
CA ASN A 558 -22.43 -4.15 1.28
C ASN A 558 -22.70 -2.85 0.51
N PHE A 559 -22.54 -2.83 -0.82
CA PHE A 559 -22.96 -1.69 -1.62
C PHE A 559 -24.49 -1.63 -1.73
N CYS A 560 -25.21 -2.76 -1.81
CA CYS A 560 -26.67 -2.76 -1.72
C CYS A 560 -27.20 -2.23 -0.38
N SER A 561 -26.46 -2.35 0.73
CA SER A 561 -26.92 -1.88 2.05
C SER A 561 -26.48 -0.45 2.39
N VAL A 562 -25.28 -0.02 2.00
CA VAL A 562 -24.76 1.34 2.25
C VAL A 562 -25.18 2.33 1.15
N SER A 563 -25.33 1.87 -0.09
CA SER A 563 -25.61 2.73 -1.24
C SER A 563 -27.10 2.90 -1.53
N VAL A 564 -28.01 2.08 -1.01
CA VAL A 564 -29.47 2.29 -1.21
C VAL A 564 -29.98 3.63 -0.61
N PRO A 565 -29.45 4.12 0.52
CA PRO A 565 -29.75 5.49 0.98
C PRO A 565 -29.07 6.60 0.16
N LEU A 566 -27.82 6.40 -0.30
CA LEU A 566 -27.04 7.39 -1.06
C LEU A 566 -27.48 7.50 -2.54
N LEU A 567 -27.83 6.38 -3.19
CA LEU A 567 -28.36 6.33 -4.56
C LEU A 567 -29.78 6.87 -4.66
N ARG A 568 -30.52 6.96 -3.54
CA ARG A 568 -31.83 7.65 -3.50
C ARG A 568 -31.69 9.18 -3.56
N SER A 569 -30.56 9.76 -3.16
CA SER A 569 -30.36 11.22 -3.23
C SER A 569 -29.69 11.68 -4.52
N THR A 570 -28.87 10.84 -5.16
CA THR A 570 -28.26 11.15 -6.46
C THR A 570 -29.01 10.42 -7.57
N ARG A 571 -30.07 11.04 -8.09
CA ARG A 571 -30.54 10.75 -9.45
C ARG A 571 -29.42 11.14 -10.41
N LEU A 572 -28.52 10.22 -10.72
CA LEU A 572 -27.88 10.21 -12.03
C LEU A 572 -28.96 9.74 -12.99
N GLU A 573 -29.76 10.68 -13.50
CA GLU A 573 -30.65 10.43 -14.62
C GLU A 573 -29.74 10.03 -15.79
N ALA A 574 -29.83 8.76 -16.16
CA ALA A 574 -29.32 8.29 -17.44
C ALA A 574 -30.03 9.10 -18.53
N THR A 575 -29.30 10.04 -19.13
CA THR A 575 -29.62 10.61 -20.44
C THR A 575 -28.53 10.17 -21.41
#